data_AF-B2VB28-F1
#
_entry.id   AF-B2VB28-F1
#
_cell.length_a   1.000
_cell.length_b   1.000
_cell.length_c   1.000
_cell.angle_alpha   90.00
_cell.angle_beta   90.00
_cell.angle_gamma   90.00
#
_symmetry.space_group_name_H-M   'P 1'
#
loop_
_entity.id
_entity.type
_entity.pdbx_description
1 polymer ?
#
loop_
_entity_poly.entity_id
_entity_poly.type
_entity_poly.pdbx_seq_one_letter_code
_entity_poly.pdbx_strand_id
1 'polypeptide(L)'
;MKYQVVGVLVAVLTASMAQTVFAAPVEVSACYERAGRDYGIDPDLLLSIGIQESRLNNKAINKGSYDYCQMQVNQIHTDELKDFGINLKELTHQPCTCIYSGTWVLAKFFQRYGRSWNTVGMYNAGVKNSPVPNRNRANYARSIRGIYTVIKMEKKEGGEKSLALFNDNKTHK
;
A
#
# COMPACT_ATOMS: atom_id res chain seq x y z
N MET A 1 -28.12 -5.82 73.81
CA MET A 1 -28.46 -4.48 73.26
C MET A 1 -27.22 -3.90 72.58
N LYS A 2 -27.29 -3.76 71.24
CA LYS A 2 -26.56 -2.88 70.30
C LYS A 2 -25.03 -2.68 70.46
N TYR A 3 -24.25 -3.34 69.59
CA TYR A 3 -22.84 -3.06 69.30
C TYR A 3 -22.72 -1.75 68.50
N GLN A 4 -21.84 -0.83 68.93
CA GLN A 4 -21.40 0.32 68.12
C GLN A 4 -20.33 -0.15 67.14
N VAL A 5 -20.60 0.02 65.84
CA VAL A 5 -19.64 -0.22 64.76
C VAL A 5 -18.90 1.09 64.48
N VAL A 6 -17.59 1.11 64.70
CA VAL A 6 -16.71 2.19 64.24
C VAL A 6 -16.42 1.96 62.76
N GLY A 7 -17.04 2.75 61.89
CA GLY A 7 -16.77 2.73 60.45
C GLY A 7 -15.60 3.64 60.09
N VAL A 8 -14.45 3.05 59.76
CA VAL A 8 -13.36 3.78 59.08
C VAL A 8 -13.67 3.77 57.59
N LEU A 9 -14.03 4.94 57.05
CA LEU A 9 -14.15 5.16 55.61
C LEU A 9 -12.75 5.17 55.00
N VAL A 10 -12.38 4.12 54.28
CA VAL A 10 -11.23 4.14 53.36
C VAL A 10 -11.76 4.56 51.99
N ALA A 11 -11.60 5.84 51.65
CA ALA A 11 -11.83 6.33 50.31
C ALA A 11 -10.70 5.81 49.40
N VAL A 12 -10.98 4.78 48.59
CA VAL A 12 -10.07 4.31 47.56
C VAL A 12 -10.17 5.29 46.38
N LEU A 13 -9.23 6.22 46.30
CA LEU A 13 -9.03 7.08 45.12
C LEU A 13 -8.48 6.23 43.98
N THR A 14 -9.34 5.74 43.08
CA THR A 14 -8.90 5.09 41.85
C THR A 14 -8.40 6.16 40.88
N ALA A 15 -7.08 6.32 40.79
CA ALA A 15 -6.47 7.13 39.74
C ALA A 15 -6.71 6.46 38.38
N SER A 16 -7.63 6.99 37.57
CA SER A 16 -7.80 6.58 36.18
C SER A 16 -6.61 7.09 35.37
N MET A 17 -5.62 6.22 35.15
CA MET A 17 -4.57 6.48 34.16
C MET A 17 -5.22 6.52 32.77
N ALA A 18 -5.42 7.73 32.24
CA ALA A 18 -5.76 7.90 30.83
C ALA A 18 -4.59 7.38 29.99
N GLN A 19 -4.74 6.16 29.46
CA GLN A 19 -3.75 5.58 28.55
C GLN A 19 -3.83 6.32 27.22
N THR A 20 -2.87 7.21 26.98
CA THR A 20 -2.70 7.86 25.68
C THR A 20 -2.21 6.82 24.67
N VAL A 21 -3.08 6.42 23.75
CA VAL A 21 -2.73 5.53 22.64
C VAL A 21 -1.94 6.35 21.63
N PHE A 22 -0.61 6.19 21.59
CA PHE A 22 0.21 6.79 20.55
C PHE A 22 0.04 5.99 19.25
N ALA A 23 -0.55 6.60 18.23
CA ALA A 23 -0.56 6.03 16.89
C ALA A 23 0.86 6.08 16.32
N ALA A 24 1.51 4.91 16.20
CA ALA A 24 2.81 4.80 15.56
C ALA A 24 2.73 5.25 14.09
N PRO A 25 3.80 5.83 13.52
CA PRO A 25 3.85 6.16 12.11
C PRO A 25 3.61 4.89 11.30
N VAL A 26 2.74 4.99 10.31
CA VAL A 26 2.46 3.88 9.41
C VAL A 26 3.61 3.73 8.43
N GLU A 27 4.27 2.57 8.47
CA GLU A 27 5.28 2.21 7.48
C GLU A 27 4.67 2.16 6.07
N VAL A 28 5.32 2.82 5.10
CA VAL A 28 4.81 2.91 3.71
C VAL A 28 4.66 1.52 3.08
N SER A 29 5.57 0.59 3.38
CA SER A 29 5.47 -0.82 2.97
C SER A 29 4.18 -1.49 3.46
N ALA A 30 3.74 -1.18 4.68
CA ALA A 30 2.48 -1.69 5.22
C ALA A 30 1.25 -1.17 4.46
N CYS A 31 1.37 -0.04 3.75
CA CYS A 31 0.29 0.48 2.91
C CYS A 31 0.14 -0.29 1.60
N TYR A 32 1.25 -0.76 1.00
CA TYR A 32 1.20 -1.71 -0.12
C TYR A 32 0.54 -3.04 0.29
N GLU A 33 0.91 -3.56 1.46
CA GLU A 33 0.33 -4.79 2.02
C GLU A 33 -1.17 -4.66 2.28
N ARG A 34 -1.60 -3.57 2.93
CA ARG A 34 -3.03 -3.35 3.20
C ARG A 34 -3.84 -3.12 1.92
N ALA A 35 -3.37 -2.24 1.02
CA ALA A 35 -4.05 -2.00 -0.24
C ALA A 35 -4.14 -3.27 -1.10
N GLY A 36 -3.07 -4.07 -1.12
CA GLY A 36 -3.07 -5.34 -1.82
C GLY A 36 -4.11 -6.31 -1.27
N ARG A 37 -4.20 -6.46 0.06
CA ARG A 37 -5.25 -7.28 0.69
C ARG A 37 -6.65 -6.78 0.37
N ASP A 38 -6.91 -5.49 0.56
CA ASP A 38 -8.26 -4.92 0.44
C ASP A 38 -8.81 -5.01 -0.99
N TYR A 39 -7.95 -4.88 -2.01
CA TYR A 39 -8.33 -4.99 -3.42
C TYR A 39 -8.07 -6.38 -4.03
N GLY A 40 -7.55 -7.33 -3.24
CA GLY A 40 -7.13 -8.65 -3.71
C GLY A 40 -6.08 -8.58 -4.83
N ILE A 41 -5.12 -7.66 -4.73
CA ILE A 41 -3.98 -7.50 -5.65
C ILE A 41 -2.70 -7.84 -4.90
N ASP A 42 -1.80 -8.60 -5.52
CA ASP A 42 -0.54 -8.95 -4.88
C ASP A 42 0.24 -7.67 -4.48
N PRO A 43 0.60 -7.48 -3.19
CA PRO A 43 1.34 -6.31 -2.74
C PRO A 43 2.65 -6.09 -3.49
N ASP A 44 3.32 -7.15 -3.95
CA ASP A 44 4.58 -7.04 -4.69
C ASP A 44 4.35 -6.50 -6.10
N LEU A 45 3.18 -6.76 -6.70
CA LEU A 45 2.80 -6.14 -7.96
C LEU A 45 2.58 -4.64 -7.78
N LEU A 46 1.91 -4.24 -6.69
CA LEU A 46 1.71 -2.81 -6.37
C LEU A 46 3.04 -2.11 -6.10
N LEU A 47 3.93 -2.75 -5.33
CA LEU A 47 5.27 -2.24 -5.06
C LEU A 47 6.08 -2.09 -6.36
N SER A 48 5.98 -3.06 -7.27
CA SER A 48 6.63 -2.99 -8.59
C SER A 48 6.17 -1.78 -9.40
N ILE A 49 4.88 -1.45 -9.34
CA ILE A 49 4.31 -0.25 -9.98
C ILE A 49 4.88 1.00 -9.33
N GLY A 50 4.86 1.11 -7.99
CA GLY A 50 5.44 2.27 -7.30
C GLY A 50 6.93 2.48 -7.58
N ILE A 51 7.70 1.39 -7.71
CA ILE A 51 9.12 1.46 -8.12
C ILE A 51 9.24 2.00 -9.56
N GLN A 52 8.46 1.46 -10.49
CA GLN A 52 8.51 1.86 -11.89
C GLN A 52 8.06 3.31 -12.11
N GLU A 53 7.03 3.75 -11.40
CA GLU A 53 6.39 5.05 -11.58
C GLU A 53 7.22 6.20 -11.03
N SER A 54 7.83 6.03 -9.85
CA SER A 54 8.54 7.15 -9.21
C SER A 54 9.76 6.76 -8.38
N ARG A 55 10.15 5.48 -8.38
CA ARG A 55 11.12 4.93 -7.43
C ARG A 55 10.67 5.17 -5.98
N LEU A 56 9.38 4.97 -5.72
CA LEU A 56 8.73 5.12 -4.40
C LEU A 56 8.76 6.56 -3.84
N ASN A 57 9.05 7.57 -4.68
CA ASN A 57 9.02 8.96 -4.27
C ASN A 57 7.57 9.49 -4.21
N ASN A 58 7.03 9.70 -3.00
CA ASN A 58 5.67 10.21 -2.83
C ASN A 58 5.50 11.70 -3.22
N LYS A 59 6.59 12.43 -3.39
CA LYS A 59 6.57 13.83 -3.84
C LYS A 59 6.75 13.97 -5.36
N ALA A 60 6.77 12.85 -6.11
CA ALA A 60 6.91 12.89 -7.56
C ALA A 60 5.71 13.57 -8.22
N ILE A 61 5.99 14.48 -9.15
CA ILE A 61 4.99 15.20 -9.95
C ILE A 61 5.47 15.24 -11.39
N ASN A 62 4.69 14.67 -12.30
CA ASN A 62 4.89 14.83 -13.74
C ASN A 62 3.96 15.92 -14.26
N LYS A 63 4.52 17.10 -14.59
CA LYS A 63 3.74 18.24 -15.09
C LYS A 63 3.27 18.10 -16.54
N GLY A 64 3.89 17.20 -17.32
CA GLY A 64 3.52 16.99 -18.72
C GLY A 64 2.23 16.18 -18.87
N SER A 65 2.11 15.10 -18.08
CA SER A 65 0.93 14.22 -18.06
C SER A 65 -0.01 14.48 -16.88
N TYR A 66 0.38 15.35 -15.93
CA TYR A 66 -0.37 15.65 -14.70
C TYR A 66 -0.55 14.41 -13.81
N ASP A 67 0.56 13.71 -13.54
CA ASP A 67 0.61 12.57 -12.63
C ASP A 67 1.23 12.97 -11.29
N TYR A 68 0.73 12.37 -10.21
CA TYR A 68 1.09 12.74 -8.84
C TYR A 68 1.47 11.54 -8.00
N CYS A 69 2.31 11.80 -7.00
CA CYS A 69 2.70 10.88 -5.94
C CYS A 69 3.42 9.62 -6.43
N GLN A 70 3.70 8.67 -5.51
CA GLN A 70 4.55 7.52 -5.82
C GLN A 70 3.95 6.52 -6.83
N MET A 71 2.62 6.54 -6.97
CA MET A 71 1.90 5.69 -7.92
C MET A 71 1.56 6.43 -9.22
N GLN A 72 2.05 7.67 -9.40
CA GLN A 72 1.79 8.53 -10.56
C GLN A 72 0.31 8.54 -10.96
N VAL A 73 -0.58 8.79 -9.99
CA VAL A 73 -2.02 8.86 -10.21
C VAL A 73 -2.34 10.09 -11.07
N ASN A 74 -2.88 9.84 -12.25
CA ASN A 74 -3.21 10.90 -13.21
C ASN A 74 -4.39 11.77 -12.75
N GLN A 75 -4.35 13.07 -13.06
CA GLN A 75 -5.42 14.01 -12.74
C GLN A 75 -6.81 13.59 -13.24
N ILE A 76 -6.91 12.84 -14.35
CA ILE A 76 -8.21 12.39 -14.89
C ILE A 76 -8.99 11.51 -13.91
N HIS A 77 -8.31 10.86 -12.96
CA HIS A 77 -8.93 10.07 -11.92
C HIS A 77 -9.24 10.89 -10.67
N THR A 78 -8.68 12.10 -10.54
CA THR A 78 -8.79 12.89 -9.32
C THR A 78 -10.20 13.43 -9.08
N ASP A 79 -11.01 13.62 -10.11
CA ASP A 79 -12.40 14.03 -9.91
C ASP A 79 -13.22 12.93 -9.22
N GLU A 80 -13.06 11.67 -9.63
CA GLU A 80 -13.67 10.53 -8.93
C GLU A 80 -13.07 10.36 -7.51
N LEU A 81 -11.80 10.70 -7.32
CA LEU A 81 -11.15 10.60 -6.00
C LEU A 81 -11.60 11.69 -5.02
N LYS A 82 -12.09 12.84 -5.51
CA LYS A 82 -12.65 13.90 -4.66
C LYS A 82 -13.89 13.44 -3.91
N ASP A 83 -14.66 12.51 -4.47
CA ASP A 83 -15.82 11.90 -3.79
C ASP A 83 -15.41 11.11 -2.53
N PHE A 84 -14.15 10.69 -2.45
CA PHE A 84 -13.54 10.08 -1.25
C PHE A 84 -12.80 11.09 -0.37
N GLY A 85 -12.91 12.39 -0.65
CA GLY A 85 -12.16 13.45 0.04
C GLY A 85 -10.68 13.52 -0.32
N ILE A 86 -10.25 12.82 -1.38
CA ILE A 86 -8.83 12.76 -1.78
C ILE A 86 -8.56 13.85 -2.82
N ASN A 87 -7.60 14.72 -2.52
CA ASN A 87 -7.12 15.77 -3.42
C ASN A 87 -5.60 15.70 -3.61
N LEU A 88 -5.04 16.60 -4.42
CA LEU A 88 -3.60 16.63 -4.72
C LEU A 88 -2.71 16.70 -3.47
N LYS A 89 -3.11 17.49 -2.46
CA LYS A 89 -2.37 17.60 -1.20
C LYS A 89 -2.35 16.25 -0.50
N GLU A 90 -3.49 15.57 -0.42
CA GLU A 90 -3.61 14.25 0.20
C GLU A 90 -2.72 13.22 -0.52
N LEU A 91 -2.76 13.17 -1.85
CA LEU A 91 -1.92 12.26 -2.65
C LEU A 91 -0.42 12.48 -2.40
N THR A 92 0.04 13.73 -2.36
CA THR A 92 1.47 14.05 -2.27
C THR A 92 2.02 14.04 -0.84
N HIS A 93 1.18 14.25 0.18
CA HIS A 93 1.60 14.29 1.58
C HIS A 93 1.34 12.98 2.33
N GLN A 94 0.40 12.15 1.88
CA GLN A 94 0.05 10.89 2.53
C GLN A 94 0.36 9.70 1.62
N PRO A 95 1.50 9.00 1.86
CA PRO A 95 1.92 7.86 1.06
C PRO A 95 0.85 6.78 0.90
N CYS A 96 0.09 6.51 1.96
CA CYS A 96 -0.93 5.47 1.94
C CYS A 96 -2.14 5.88 1.09
N THR A 97 -2.55 7.15 1.15
CA THR A 97 -3.58 7.70 0.27
C THR A 97 -3.17 7.60 -1.20
N CYS A 98 -1.91 7.88 -1.51
CA CYS A 98 -1.36 7.67 -2.85
C CYS A 98 -1.44 6.19 -3.29
N ILE A 99 -0.96 5.28 -2.44
CA ILE A 99 -0.93 3.83 -2.75
C ILE A 99 -2.34 3.30 -2.97
N TYR A 100 -3.28 3.61 -2.06
CA TYR A 100 -4.68 3.20 -2.20
C TYR A 100 -5.34 3.79 -3.45
N SER A 101 -5.05 5.04 -3.79
CA SER A 101 -5.58 5.67 -5.00
C SER A 101 -5.07 4.99 -6.28
N GLY A 102 -3.77 4.70 -6.35
CA GLY A 102 -3.20 3.94 -7.47
C GLY A 102 -3.75 2.52 -7.55
N THR A 103 -3.87 1.83 -6.42
CA THR A 103 -4.48 0.49 -6.35
C THR A 103 -5.94 0.51 -6.80
N TRP A 104 -6.70 1.52 -6.41
CA TRP A 104 -8.09 1.71 -6.83
C TRP A 104 -8.19 1.89 -8.36
N VAL A 105 -7.34 2.71 -8.96
CA VAL A 105 -7.28 2.86 -10.43
C VAL A 105 -6.98 1.52 -11.11
N LEU A 106 -5.99 0.78 -10.63
CA LEU A 106 -5.65 -0.54 -11.18
C LEU A 106 -6.80 -1.54 -11.01
N ALA A 107 -7.47 -1.53 -9.86
CA ALA A 107 -8.61 -2.38 -9.58
C ALA A 107 -9.77 -2.11 -10.54
N LYS A 108 -10.05 -0.84 -10.86
CA LYS A 108 -11.05 -0.48 -11.90
C LYS A 108 -10.71 -1.08 -13.25
N PHE A 109 -9.44 -1.05 -13.67
CA PHE A 109 -9.03 -1.69 -14.91
C PHE A 109 -9.19 -3.21 -14.85
N PHE A 110 -8.81 -3.86 -13.75
CA PHE A 110 -9.02 -5.30 -13.57
C PHE A 110 -10.49 -5.69 -13.57
N GLN A 111 -11.36 -4.89 -12.95
CA GLN A 111 -12.80 -5.13 -12.94
C GLN A 111 -13.39 -5.05 -14.35
N ARG A 112 -12.96 -4.08 -15.16
CA ARG A 112 -13.52 -3.84 -16.49
C ARG A 112 -12.93 -4.73 -17.59
N TYR A 113 -11.64 -5.06 -17.52
CA TYR A 113 -10.90 -5.72 -18.60
C TYR A 113 -10.30 -7.07 -18.21
N GLY A 114 -10.55 -7.54 -16.99
CA GLY A 114 -9.98 -8.77 -16.46
C GLY A 114 -8.52 -8.62 -16.03
N ARG A 115 -8.03 -9.60 -15.25
CA ARG A 115 -6.67 -9.61 -14.71
C ARG A 115 -5.71 -10.15 -15.76
N SER A 116 -4.86 -9.29 -16.30
CA SER A 116 -3.83 -9.66 -17.26
C SER A 116 -2.66 -8.68 -17.24
N TRP A 117 -1.51 -9.09 -17.77
CA TRP A 117 -0.37 -8.18 -17.98
C TRP A 117 -0.72 -7.02 -18.92
N ASN A 118 -1.58 -7.24 -19.92
CA ASN A 118 -2.05 -6.16 -20.77
C ASN A 118 -2.87 -5.13 -19.96
N THR A 119 -3.69 -5.58 -19.01
CA THR A 119 -4.46 -4.71 -18.12
C THR A 119 -3.55 -3.94 -17.15
N VAL A 120 -2.45 -4.54 -16.66
CA VAL A 120 -1.40 -3.80 -15.94
C VAL A 120 -0.82 -2.70 -16.85
N GLY A 121 -0.55 -3.02 -18.12
CA GLY A 121 -0.12 -2.03 -19.11
C GLY A 121 -1.11 -0.87 -19.34
N MET A 122 -2.42 -1.11 -19.20
CA MET A 122 -3.45 -0.07 -19.34
C MET A 122 -3.33 1.02 -18.29
N TYR A 123 -2.76 0.72 -17.12
CA TYR A 123 -2.50 1.71 -16.07
C TYR A 123 -1.69 2.90 -16.60
N ASN A 124 -0.64 2.62 -17.39
CA ASN A 124 0.25 3.64 -17.93
C ASN A 124 -0.17 4.15 -19.32
N ALA A 125 -0.66 3.27 -20.20
CA ALA A 125 -0.91 3.60 -21.61
C ALA A 125 -2.39 3.77 -21.98
N GLY A 126 -3.29 3.77 -20.98
CA GLY A 126 -4.73 3.90 -21.16
C GLY A 126 -5.37 2.72 -21.89
N VAL A 127 -6.62 2.85 -22.34
CA VAL A 127 -7.45 1.75 -22.91
C VAL A 127 -7.66 1.82 -24.43
N LYS A 128 -7.21 2.90 -25.09
CA LYS A 128 -7.36 3.07 -26.54
C LYS A 128 -6.74 1.91 -27.32
N ASN A 129 -7.52 1.22 -28.16
CA ASN A 129 -7.01 0.12 -28.97
C ASN A 129 -6.40 0.66 -30.28
N SER A 130 -5.12 1.01 -30.25
CA SER A 130 -4.36 1.39 -31.45
C SER A 130 -2.89 0.97 -31.32
N PRO A 131 -2.10 0.93 -32.42
CA PRO A 131 -0.77 0.33 -32.41
C PRO A 131 0.18 0.89 -31.35
N VAL A 132 0.20 2.22 -31.17
CA VAL A 132 1.12 2.89 -30.22
C VAL A 132 0.75 2.58 -28.76
N PRO A 133 -0.48 2.82 -28.26
CA PRO A 133 -0.90 2.38 -26.93
C PRO A 133 -0.68 0.89 -26.68
N ASN A 134 -1.00 0.01 -27.64
CA ASN A 134 -0.82 -1.43 -27.46
C ASN A 134 0.66 -1.80 -27.25
N ARG A 135 1.56 -1.19 -28.03
CA ARG A 135 3.01 -1.36 -27.83
C ARG A 135 3.46 -0.82 -26.47
N ASN A 136 2.96 0.34 -26.06
CA ASN A 136 3.32 0.94 -24.77
C ASN A 136 2.84 0.09 -23.59
N ARG A 137 1.62 -0.48 -23.64
CA ARG A 137 1.14 -1.44 -22.64
C ARG A 137 2.05 -2.64 -22.52
N ALA A 138 2.45 -3.24 -23.63
CA ALA A 138 3.33 -4.41 -23.65
C ALA A 138 4.70 -4.09 -23.05
N ASN A 139 5.25 -2.92 -23.37
CA ASN A 139 6.54 -2.47 -22.82
C ASN A 139 6.45 -2.20 -21.32
N TYR A 140 5.44 -1.47 -20.87
CA TYR A 140 5.23 -1.19 -19.45
C TYR A 140 5.02 -2.48 -18.66
N ALA A 141 4.16 -3.38 -19.13
CA ALA A 141 3.91 -4.66 -18.49
C ALA A 141 5.18 -5.52 -18.37
N ARG A 142 6.07 -5.47 -19.38
CA ARG A 142 7.38 -6.15 -19.32
C ARG A 142 8.25 -5.59 -18.20
N SER A 143 8.33 -4.26 -18.06
CA SER A 143 9.07 -3.62 -16.96
C SER A 143 8.53 -4.02 -15.59
N ILE A 144 7.20 -3.94 -15.40
CA ILE A 144 6.56 -4.34 -14.14
C ILE A 144 6.83 -5.81 -13.83
N ARG A 145 6.69 -6.70 -14.83
CA ARG A 145 6.97 -8.13 -14.64
C ARG A 145 8.42 -8.38 -14.24
N GLY A 146 9.37 -7.64 -14.79
CA GLY A 146 10.79 -7.72 -14.42
C GLY A 146 11.02 -7.39 -12.95
N ILE A 147 10.55 -6.23 -12.50
CA ILE A 147 10.66 -5.79 -11.09
C ILE A 147 9.96 -6.79 -10.16
N TYR A 148 8.73 -7.18 -10.50
CA TYR A 148 7.94 -8.14 -9.73
C TYR A 148 8.65 -9.47 -9.54
N THR A 149 9.30 -9.98 -10.61
CA THR A 149 10.04 -11.24 -10.55
C THR A 149 11.22 -11.15 -9.59
N VAL A 150 11.97 -10.04 -9.61
CA VAL A 150 13.10 -9.82 -8.69
C VAL A 150 12.61 -9.79 -7.24
N ILE A 151 11.55 -9.04 -6.94
CA ILE A 151 10.98 -8.97 -5.58
C ILE A 151 10.57 -10.36 -5.08
N LYS A 152 9.92 -11.17 -5.93
CA LYS A 152 9.52 -12.53 -5.57
C LYS A 152 10.72 -13.45 -5.31
N MET A 153 11.81 -13.30 -6.07
CA MET A 153 13.05 -14.05 -5.85
C MET A 153 13.72 -13.66 -4.54
N GLU A 154 13.88 -12.36 -4.27
CA GLU A 154 14.49 -11.85 -3.03
C GLU A 154 13.74 -12.33 -1.77
N LYS A 155 12.39 -12.30 -1.81
CA LYS A 155 11.57 -12.81 -0.69
C LYS A 155 11.73 -14.32 -0.49
N LYS A 156 11.85 -15.10 -1.57
CA LYS A 156 12.08 -16.54 -1.49
C LYS A 156 13.44 -16.85 -0.86
N GLU A 157 14.50 -16.22 -1.35
CA GLU A 157 15.85 -16.41 -0.80
C GLU A 157 15.96 -15.95 0.66
N GLY A 158 15.34 -14.81 1.01
CA GLY A 158 15.27 -14.33 2.39
C GLY A 158 14.52 -15.30 3.31
N GLY A 159 13.42 -15.88 2.82
CA GLY A 159 12.67 -16.91 3.54
C GLY A 159 13.45 -18.20 3.74
N GLU A 160 14.16 -18.68 2.72
CA GLU A 160 15.02 -19.87 2.80
C GLU A 160 16.17 -19.67 3.78
N LYS A 161 16.85 -18.50 3.74
CA LYS A 161 17.89 -18.14 4.72
C LYS A 161 17.34 -18.05 6.14
N SER A 162 16.17 -17.42 6.33
CA SER A 162 15.54 -17.32 7.64
C SER A 162 15.15 -18.70 8.21
N LEU A 163 14.65 -19.60 7.36
CA LEU A 163 14.34 -20.98 7.74
C LEU A 163 15.59 -21.79 8.08
N ALA A 164 16.67 -21.64 7.30
CA ALA A 164 17.95 -22.28 7.59
C ALA A 164 18.49 -21.83 8.96
N LEU A 165 18.52 -20.52 9.23
CA LEU A 165 18.94 -19.97 10.52
C LEU A 165 18.08 -20.47 11.69
N PHE A 166 16.77 -20.61 11.51
CA PHE A 166 15.87 -21.13 12.54
C PHE A 166 16.12 -22.62 12.83
N ASN A 167 16.43 -23.42 11.80
CA ASN A 167 16.69 -24.85 11.95
C ASN A 167 18.06 -25.14 12.58
N ASP A 168 19.09 -24.37 12.24
CA ASP A 168 20.41 -24.47 12.87
C ASP A 168 20.35 -24.15 14.38
N ASN A 169 19.47 -23.24 14.79
CA ASN A 169 19.31 -22.91 16.21
C ASN A 169 18.53 -23.97 17.01
N LYS A 170 17.88 -24.93 16.33
CA LYS A 170 17.20 -26.07 16.96
C LYS A 170 18.08 -27.31 17.13
N THR A 171 19.16 -27.45 16.36
CA THR A 171 20.07 -28.61 16.43
C THR A 171 21.16 -28.48 17.50
N HIS A 172 21.25 -27.33 18.17
CA HIS A 172 22.18 -27.05 19.27
C HIS A 172 21.54 -27.06 20.67
N LYS A 173 20.38 -27.69 20.84
CA LYS A 173 19.77 -28.01 22.14
C LYS A 173 19.61 -29.52 22.27
#